data_AF-A0A833GA89-F1
#
_entry.id   AF-A0A833GA89-F1
#
_cell.length_a   1.000
_cell.length_b   1.000
_cell.length_c   1.000
_cell.angle_alpha   90.00
_cell.angle_beta   90.00
_cell.angle_gamma   90.00
#
_symmetry.space_group_name_H-M   'P 1'
#
loop_
_entity.id
_entity.type
_entity.pdbx_description
1 polymer ?
#
loop_
_entity_poly.entity_id
_entity_poly.type
_entity_poly.pdbx_seq_one_letter_code
_entity_poly.pdbx_strand_id
1 'polypeptide(L)'
;MYPKDEWAKEHPLFEGLPCGGLMDYTFYREIIPDYRYVGLETPEEAVAGSFRTSHPGAYWCDLMLSVHRLGAGRFILNALRIRQELGRDPTAERLLRNMLRCAARETRYPPAPLPSDFGEQLRTIGYE
;
A
#
# COMPACT_ATOMS: atom_id res chain seq x y z
N MET A 1 -10.58 -12.48 19.76
CA MET A 1 -10.88 -11.04 19.61
C MET A 1 -9.73 -10.43 18.84
N TYR A 2 -9.96 -9.92 17.63
CA TYR A 2 -8.93 -9.28 16.79
C TYR A 2 -8.85 -7.80 17.22
N PRO A 3 -7.84 -7.37 18.00
CA PRO A 3 -7.78 -6.02 18.53
C PRO A 3 -6.98 -5.14 17.59
N LYS A 4 -7.35 -5.07 16.31
CA LYS A 4 -6.69 -4.19 15.35
C LYS A 4 -7.77 -3.47 14.56
N ASP A 5 -7.57 -2.16 14.42
CA ASP A 5 -8.43 -1.31 13.62
C ASP A 5 -7.68 -0.99 12.33
N GLU A 6 -8.14 -1.54 11.22
CA GLU A 6 -7.66 -1.20 9.88
C GLU A 6 -8.28 0.12 9.40
N TRP A 7 -7.47 0.93 8.72
CA TRP A 7 -7.89 2.21 8.17
C TRP A 7 -7.44 2.35 6.72
N ALA A 8 -8.21 3.15 5.97
CA ALA A 8 -7.92 3.57 4.61
C ALA A 8 -8.08 5.09 4.50
N LYS A 9 -7.03 5.78 4.05
CA LYS A 9 -7.10 7.21 3.74
C LYS A 9 -8.00 7.44 2.52
N GLU A 10 -8.65 8.60 2.45
CA GLU A 10 -9.24 9.06 1.19
C GLU A 10 -8.12 9.23 0.15
N HIS A 11 -8.11 8.36 -0.86
CA HIS A 11 -7.00 8.24 -1.78
C HIS A 11 -7.47 7.69 -3.14
N PRO A 12 -6.87 8.10 -4.28
CA PRO A 12 -7.24 7.57 -5.60
C PRO A 12 -7.18 6.05 -5.73
N LEU A 13 -6.36 5.38 -4.91
CA LEU A 13 -6.32 3.91 -4.86
C LEU A 13 -7.65 3.30 -4.37
N PHE A 14 -8.39 4.02 -3.54
CA PHE A 14 -9.72 3.63 -3.05
C PHE A 14 -10.87 4.32 -3.79
N GLU A 15 -10.63 4.92 -4.97
CA GLU A 15 -11.68 5.58 -5.75
C GLU A 15 -12.86 4.63 -6.02
N GLY A 16 -14.06 5.04 -5.60
CA GLY A 16 -15.28 4.24 -5.71
C GLY A 16 -15.44 3.12 -4.68
N LEU A 17 -14.62 3.11 -3.61
CA LEU A 17 -14.72 2.20 -2.48
C LEU A 17 -14.86 3.00 -1.16
N PRO A 18 -15.48 2.43 -0.10
CA PRO A 18 -15.58 3.10 1.19
C PRO A 18 -14.19 3.38 1.80
N CYS A 19 -13.84 4.64 2.02
CA CYS A 19 -12.55 5.03 2.60
C CYS A 19 -12.67 6.38 3.36
N GLY A 20 -11.56 6.88 3.92
CA GLY A 20 -11.54 8.11 4.71
C GLY A 20 -11.60 7.88 6.23
N GLY A 21 -11.29 6.68 6.69
CA GLY A 21 -11.40 6.28 8.09
C GLY A 21 -11.15 4.79 8.28
N LEU A 22 -11.86 4.18 9.23
CA LEU A 22 -11.80 2.73 9.45
C LEU A 22 -12.35 1.96 8.25
N MET A 23 -11.74 0.81 7.94
CA MET A 23 -12.20 -0.06 6.87
C MET A 23 -13.50 -0.77 7.26
N ASP A 24 -14.51 -0.70 6.39
CA ASP A 24 -15.74 -1.49 6.52
C ASP A 24 -15.48 -2.95 6.14
N TYR A 25 -15.62 -3.85 7.11
CA TYR A 25 -15.40 -5.29 6.90
C TYR A 25 -16.43 -5.96 6.00
N THR A 26 -17.54 -5.30 5.68
CA THR A 26 -18.45 -5.75 4.62
C THR A 26 -17.75 -5.76 3.26
N PHE A 27 -16.80 -4.83 3.05
CA PHE A 27 -16.09 -4.65 1.79
C PHE A 27 -14.67 -5.22 1.82
N TYR A 28 -13.99 -5.12 2.96
CA TYR A 28 -12.54 -5.33 3.02
C TYR A 28 -12.09 -6.63 3.69
N ARG A 29 -12.99 -7.35 4.38
CA ARG A 29 -12.60 -8.51 5.21
C ARG A 29 -11.74 -9.53 4.48
N GLU A 30 -12.13 -9.91 3.26
CA GLU A 30 -11.45 -10.98 2.53
C GLU A 30 -10.09 -10.54 1.98
N ILE A 31 -9.88 -9.23 1.83
CA ILE A 31 -8.62 -8.68 1.30
C ILE A 31 -7.64 -8.22 2.37
N ILE A 32 -8.09 -8.10 3.64
CA ILE A 32 -7.22 -7.76 4.77
C ILE A 32 -6.20 -8.91 4.93
N PRO A 33 -4.88 -8.61 4.90
CA PRO A 33 -3.86 -9.65 4.93
C PRO A 33 -3.64 -10.19 6.34
N ASP A 34 -2.79 -11.21 6.48
CA ASP A 34 -2.22 -11.63 7.77
C ASP A 34 -0.90 -10.90 8.07
N TYR A 35 -0.12 -10.60 7.03
CA TYR A 35 1.17 -9.92 7.11
C TYR A 35 1.03 -8.41 6.95
N ARG A 36 1.92 -7.65 7.60
CA ARG A 36 1.97 -6.18 7.55
C ARG A 36 3.41 -5.72 7.46
N TYR A 37 3.61 -4.52 6.92
CA TYR A 37 4.91 -3.89 6.92
C TYR A 37 5.09 -3.02 8.16
N VAL A 38 6.23 -3.20 8.83
CA VAL A 38 6.66 -2.43 10.00
C VAL A 38 8.12 -2.01 9.81
N GLY A 39 8.52 -0.91 10.47
CA GLY A 39 9.90 -0.44 10.42
C GLY A 39 10.39 -0.01 9.03
N LEU A 40 9.46 0.30 8.12
CA LEU A 40 9.80 0.88 6.83
C LEU A 40 10.28 2.33 7.01
N GLU A 41 11.10 2.81 6.07
CA GLU A 41 11.27 4.25 5.87
C GLU A 41 9.93 4.92 5.63
N THR A 42 9.85 6.20 5.98
CA THR A 42 8.62 6.99 5.80
C THR A 42 8.20 6.97 4.33
N PRO A 43 7.02 6.41 4.00
CA PRO A 43 6.53 6.41 2.62
C PRO A 43 6.24 7.85 2.17
N GLU A 44 6.23 8.07 0.85
CA GLU A 44 5.68 9.31 0.28
C GLU A 44 4.20 9.44 0.66
N GLU A 45 3.46 8.32 0.63
CA GLU A 45 2.07 8.27 1.09
C GLU A 45 1.79 6.99 1.90
N ALA A 46 1.37 7.15 3.15
CA ALA A 46 0.73 6.09 3.92
C ALA A 46 -0.76 6.01 3.54
N VAL A 47 -1.15 4.95 2.83
CA VAL A 47 -2.47 4.87 2.18
C VAL A 47 -3.45 4.02 2.99
N ALA A 48 -3.00 2.87 3.50
CA ALA A 48 -3.77 2.05 4.41
C ALA A 48 -2.85 1.33 5.39
N GLY A 49 -3.35 1.12 6.60
CA GLY A 49 -2.60 0.49 7.68
C GLY A 49 -3.52 -0.05 8.76
N SER A 50 -2.92 -0.55 9.83
CA SER A 50 -3.67 -0.91 11.03
C SER A 50 -3.00 -0.33 12.26
N PHE A 51 -3.80 -0.13 13.29
CA PHE A 51 -3.29 0.24 14.60
C PHE A 51 -3.97 -0.55 15.71
N ARG A 52 -3.30 -0.60 16.86
CA ARG A 52 -3.82 -1.18 18.10
C ARG A 52 -3.43 -0.27 19.26
N THR A 53 -4.44 0.28 19.92
CA THR A 53 -4.27 1.24 21.02
C THR A 53 -4.67 0.68 22.39
N SER A 54 -5.53 -0.34 22.44
CA SER A 54 -6.20 -0.79 23.67
C SER A 54 -5.61 -2.05 24.31
N HIS A 55 -4.48 -2.56 23.84
CA HIS A 55 -3.86 -3.76 24.41
C HIS A 55 -2.80 -3.40 25.47
N PRO A 56 -2.88 -3.98 26.68
CA PRO A 56 -1.89 -3.72 27.73
C PRO A 56 -0.47 -3.99 27.24
N GLY A 57 0.41 -3.00 27.39
CA GLY A 57 1.84 -3.13 27.15
C GLY A 57 2.33 -3.00 25.72
N ALA A 58 1.47 -2.73 24.71
CA ALA A 58 1.99 -2.48 23.37
C ALA A 58 1.04 -1.69 22.44
N TYR A 59 1.52 -0.52 22.01
CA TYR A 59 1.01 0.20 20.83
C TYR A 59 1.63 -0.39 19.57
N TRP A 60 0.81 -0.62 18.55
CA TRP A 60 1.28 -1.09 17.25
C TRP A 60 0.68 -0.24 16.15
N CYS A 61 1.51 0.14 15.18
CA CYS A 61 1.11 0.70 13.91
C CYS A 61 1.87 0.01 12.80
N ASP A 62 1.15 -0.30 11.74
CA ASP A 62 1.70 -0.99 10.59
C ASP A 62 1.01 -0.54 9.30
N LEU A 63 1.66 -0.82 8.16
CA LEU A 63 1.15 -0.46 6.85
C LEU A 63 0.77 -1.70 6.05
N MET A 64 -0.34 -1.59 5.33
CA MET A 64 -0.82 -2.56 4.35
C MET A 64 -0.66 -2.05 2.93
N LEU A 65 -0.76 -0.74 2.73
CA LEU A 65 -0.67 -0.10 1.43
C LEU A 65 0.04 1.24 1.56
N SER A 66 1.08 1.44 0.77
CA SER A 66 1.87 2.67 0.79
C SER A 66 2.48 2.97 -0.57
N VAL A 67 2.79 4.25 -0.81
CA VAL A 67 3.50 4.72 -2.00
C VAL A 67 4.90 5.16 -1.59
N HIS A 68 5.89 4.69 -2.32
CA HIS A 68 7.31 4.96 -2.06
C HIS A 68 7.97 5.52 -3.32
N ARG A 69 9.00 6.36 -3.13
CA ARG A 69 9.81 6.86 -4.23
C ARG A 69 11.03 5.98 -4.43
N LEU A 70 11.42 5.78 -5.69
CA LEU A 70 12.71 5.22 -6.06
C LEU A 70 13.23 5.98 -7.27
N GLY A 71 14.30 6.76 -7.06
CA GLY A 71 14.81 7.69 -8.07
C GLY A 71 13.76 8.71 -8.53
N ALA A 72 13.57 8.84 -9.84
CA ALA A 72 12.59 9.74 -10.43
C ALA A 72 11.15 9.17 -10.43
N GLY A 73 10.98 7.89 -10.08
CA GLY A 73 9.71 7.19 -10.13
C GLY A 73 9.13 6.87 -8.76
N ARG A 74 7.99 6.17 -8.78
CA ARG A 74 7.24 5.77 -7.60
C ARG A 74 6.79 4.31 -7.74
N PHE A 75 6.66 3.61 -6.63
CA PHE A 75 6.08 2.28 -6.59
C PHE A 75 5.08 2.15 -5.45
N ILE A 76 4.12 1.24 -5.65
CA ILE A 76 3.10 0.92 -4.65
C ILE A 76 3.52 -0.35 -3.94
N LEU A 77 3.70 -0.28 -2.63
CA LEU A 77 3.94 -1.43 -1.78
C LEU A 77 2.61 -1.90 -1.19
N ASN A 78 2.22 -3.15 -1.50
CA ASN A 78 0.92 -3.70 -1.16
C ASN A 78 1.04 -5.06 -0.46
N ALA A 79 0.48 -5.14 0.75
CA ALA A 79 0.27 -6.39 1.48
C ALA A 79 -1.15 -6.95 1.31
N LEU A 80 -2.14 -6.15 0.90
CA LEU A 80 -3.53 -6.61 0.76
C LEU A 80 -3.61 -7.81 -0.18
N ARG A 81 -4.54 -8.73 0.09
CA ARG A 81 -4.72 -9.99 -0.66
C ARG A 81 -5.36 -9.79 -2.05
N ILE A 82 -5.06 -8.67 -2.71
CA ILE A 82 -5.65 -8.28 -4.00
C ILE A 82 -5.49 -9.38 -5.03
N ARG A 83 -4.26 -9.88 -5.23
CA ARG A 83 -3.99 -10.93 -6.22
C ARG A 83 -4.75 -12.23 -5.92
N GLN A 84 -4.82 -12.60 -4.65
CA GLN A 84 -5.43 -13.83 -4.18
C GLN A 84 -6.95 -13.82 -4.35
N GLU A 85 -7.57 -12.65 -4.27
CA GLU A 85 -9.03 -12.49 -4.33
C GLU A 85 -9.54 -11.98 -5.71
N LEU A 86 -8.69 -11.92 -6.74
CA LEU A 86 -9.12 -11.60 -8.10
C LEU A 86 -10.15 -12.63 -8.61
N GLY A 87 -11.17 -12.15 -9.31
CA GLY A 87 -12.31 -12.94 -9.77
C GLY A 87 -13.27 -13.40 -8.66
N ARG A 88 -12.97 -13.14 -7.38
CA ARG A 88 -13.79 -13.54 -6.22
C ARG A 88 -14.36 -12.34 -5.49
N ASP A 89 -13.54 -11.32 -5.25
CA ASP A 89 -13.91 -10.12 -4.50
C ASP A 89 -13.91 -8.87 -5.41
N PRO A 90 -15.07 -8.18 -5.58
CA PRO A 90 -15.16 -6.98 -6.38
C PRO A 90 -14.29 -5.81 -5.85
N THR A 91 -14.01 -5.78 -4.55
CA THR A 91 -13.12 -4.80 -3.92
C THR A 91 -11.68 -5.01 -4.38
N ALA A 92 -11.19 -6.25 -4.43
CA ALA A 92 -9.86 -6.58 -4.95
C ALA A 92 -9.71 -6.17 -6.42
N GLU A 93 -10.72 -6.50 -7.21
CA GLU A 93 -10.86 -6.13 -8.62
C GLU A 93 -10.80 -4.60 -8.82
N ARG A 94 -11.52 -3.84 -8.00
CA ARG A 94 -11.53 -2.38 -8.07
C ARG A 94 -10.18 -1.78 -7.66
N LEU A 95 -9.58 -2.27 -6.58
CA LEU A 95 -8.27 -1.80 -6.10
C LEU A 95 -7.19 -1.98 -7.16
N LEU A 96 -7.12 -3.15 -7.80
CA LEU A 96 -6.14 -3.38 -8.87
C LEU A 96 -6.33 -2.39 -10.02
N ARG A 97 -7.58 -2.15 -10.47
CA ARG A 97 -7.85 -1.17 -11.53
C ARG A 97 -7.45 0.25 -11.13
N ASN A 98 -7.66 0.63 -9.88
CA ASN A 98 -7.27 1.94 -9.36
C ASN A 98 -5.74 2.07 -9.26
N MET A 99 -5.03 1.02 -8.84
CA MET A 99 -3.55 0.97 -8.87
C MET A 99 -3.00 1.17 -10.27
N LEU A 100 -3.56 0.46 -11.26
CA LEU A 100 -3.17 0.60 -12.67
C LEU A 100 -3.45 2.00 -13.20
N ARG A 101 -4.62 2.59 -12.86
CA ARG A 101 -4.95 3.97 -13.23
C ARG A 101 -3.98 4.98 -12.61
N CYS A 102 -3.59 4.80 -11.35
CA CYS A 102 -2.64 5.67 -10.69
C CYS A 102 -1.26 5.59 -11.36
N ALA A 103 -0.76 4.38 -11.60
CA ALA A 103 0.52 4.17 -12.30
C ALA A 103 0.49 4.75 -13.73
N ALA A 104 -0.62 4.60 -14.46
CA ALA A 104 -0.78 5.11 -15.82
C ALA A 104 -0.82 6.65 -15.91
N ARG A 105 -1.03 7.38 -14.80
CA ARG A 105 -0.94 8.86 -14.81
C ARG A 105 0.49 9.32 -15.06
N GLU A 106 1.48 8.54 -14.65
CA GLU A 106 2.90 8.88 -14.77
C GLU A 106 3.52 8.44 -16.09
N THR A 107 2.92 7.50 -16.81
CA THR A 107 3.41 7.04 -18.12
C THR A 107 3.28 8.09 -19.22
N ARG A 108 2.70 9.26 -18.92
CA ARG A 108 2.63 10.40 -19.84
C ARG A 108 4.00 11.07 -20.05
N TYR A 109 4.93 10.86 -19.14
CA TYR A 109 6.29 11.40 -19.23
C TYR A 109 7.24 10.34 -19.79
N PRO A 110 8.25 10.74 -20.60
CA PRO A 110 9.28 9.82 -21.00
C PRO A 110 10.02 9.28 -19.76
N PRO A 111 10.47 8.01 -19.79
CA PRO A 111 11.30 7.47 -18.71
C PRO A 111 12.51 8.37 -18.45
N ALA A 112 12.77 8.67 -17.18
CA ALA A 112 13.96 9.41 -16.80
C ALA A 112 15.23 8.59 -17.13
N PRO A 113 16.34 9.24 -17.51
CA PRO A 113 17.61 8.53 -17.66
C PRO A 113 18.02 7.90 -16.32
N LEU A 114 18.70 6.75 -16.39
CA LEU A 114 19.25 6.11 -15.20
C LEU A 114 20.30 7.03 -14.56
N PRO A 115 20.30 7.18 -13.23
CA PRO A 115 21.37 7.86 -12.52
C PRO A 115 22.72 7.21 -12.80
N SER A 116 23.79 8.01 -12.87
CA SER A 116 25.15 7.51 -13.12
C SER A 116 25.66 6.56 -12.01
N ASP A 117 25.11 6.70 -10.81
CA ASP A 117 25.41 5.95 -9.59
C ASP A 117 24.39 4.84 -9.30
N PHE A 118 23.51 4.50 -10.26
CA PHE A 118 22.41 3.55 -10.02
C PHE A 118 22.86 2.19 -9.46
N GLY A 119 24.00 1.66 -9.91
CA GLY A 119 24.56 0.41 -9.38
C GLY A 119 25.06 0.49 -7.94
N GLU A 120 25.43 1.68 -7.45
CA GLU A 120 25.75 1.90 -6.03
C GLU A 120 24.47 2.02 -5.20
N GLN A 121 23.42 2.63 -5.75
CA GLN A 121 22.11 2.70 -5.11
C GLN A 121 21.52 1.31 -4.88
N LEU A 122 21.61 0.40 -5.87
CA LEU A 122 21.15 -0.98 -5.74
C LEU A 122 21.90 -1.77 -4.66
N ARG A 123 23.23 -1.62 -4.58
CA ARG A 123 24.04 -2.21 -3.50
C ARG A 123 23.68 -1.64 -2.14
N THR A 124 23.42 -0.34 -2.06
CA THR A 124 23.04 0.33 -0.80
C THR A 124 21.72 -0.19 -0.24
N ILE A 125 20.75 -0.51 -1.10
CA ILE A 125 19.46 -1.11 -0.69
C ILE A 125 19.51 -2.64 -0.56
N GLY A 126 20.70 -3.25 -0.72
CA GLY A 126 20.90 -4.69 -0.57
C GLY A 126 20.29 -5.54 -1.68
N TYR A 127 20.11 -4.97 -2.89
CA TYR A 127 19.63 -5.69 -4.06
C TYR A 127 20.75 -6.49 -4.75
N GLU A 128 22.00 -6.01 -4.67
CA GLU A 128 23.22 -6.63 -5.18
C GLU A 128 24.27 -6.80 -4.07
#